data_AF-A0A837HIH8-F1
#
_entry.id   AF-A0A837HIH8-F1
#
_cell.length_a   1.000
_cell.length_b   1.000
_cell.length_c   1.000
_cell.angle_alpha   90.00
_cell.angle_beta   90.00
_cell.angle_gamma   90.00
#
_symmetry.space_group_name_H-M   'P 1'
#
loop_
_entity.id
_entity.type
_entity.pdbx_description
1 polymer ?
#
loop_
_entity_poly.entity_id
_entity_poly.type
_entity_poly.pdbx_seq_one_letter_code
_entity_poly.pdbx_strand_id
1 'polypeptide(L)'
;MSTNKKIKKQIKKYKITLKKVTKKVLTKKQPPKTVKKISKKIEIKPDMIISKVIEKYPEAIRVFYDYGITCVGCFLASSETIEQGISAHGIDVKKFISDLEKELNK
;
A
#
# COMPACT_ATOMS: atom_id res chain seq x y z
N MET A 1 -5.36 13.49 -49.88
CA MET A 1 -4.52 12.77 -48.89
C MET A 1 -4.33 13.61 -47.61
N SER A 2 -5.31 13.60 -46.70
CA SER A 2 -5.38 14.56 -45.58
C SER A 2 -5.59 13.88 -44.22
N THR A 3 -4.71 12.93 -43.86
CA THR A 3 -4.81 12.11 -42.64
C THR A 3 -3.77 12.45 -41.56
N ASN A 4 -2.85 13.39 -41.81
CA ASN A 4 -1.72 13.65 -40.89
C ASN A 4 -1.96 14.80 -39.88
N LYS A 5 -3.02 15.62 -40.07
CA LYS A 5 -3.34 16.76 -39.17
C LYS A 5 -4.24 16.38 -38.00
N LYS A 6 -5.17 15.42 -38.20
CA LYS A 6 -6.04 14.88 -37.13
C LYS A 6 -5.25 14.05 -36.12
N ILE A 7 -4.31 13.21 -36.58
CA ILE A 7 -3.45 12.39 -35.71
C ILE A 7 -2.52 13.27 -34.85
N LYS A 8 -1.86 14.28 -35.44
CA LYS A 8 -1.06 15.25 -34.66
C LYS A 8 -1.89 16.03 -33.63
N LYS A 9 -3.14 16.39 -33.95
CA LYS A 9 -4.06 17.05 -33.01
C LYS A 9 -4.50 16.10 -31.89
N GLN A 10 -4.70 14.81 -32.19
CA GLN A 10 -5.05 13.78 -31.23
C GLN A 10 -3.87 13.41 -30.32
N ILE A 11 -2.65 13.29 -30.83
CA ILE A 11 -1.43 13.10 -30.02
C ILE A 11 -1.15 14.33 -29.14
N LYS A 12 -1.37 15.55 -29.66
CA LYS A 12 -1.24 16.79 -28.86
C LYS A 12 -2.30 16.86 -27.77
N LYS A 13 -3.55 16.48 -28.07
CA LYS A 13 -4.62 16.33 -27.08
C LYS A 13 -4.24 15.27 -26.04
N TYR A 14 -3.73 14.10 -26.45
CA TYR A 14 -3.32 13.01 -25.56
C TYR A 14 -2.14 13.42 -24.67
N LYS A 15 -1.12 14.13 -25.19
CA LYS A 15 -0.01 14.69 -24.39
C LYS A 15 -0.47 15.77 -23.40
N ILE A 16 -1.45 16.59 -23.76
CA ILE A 16 -2.05 17.59 -22.85
C ILE A 16 -2.91 16.89 -21.78
N THR A 17 -3.59 15.81 -22.15
CA THR A 17 -4.41 15.03 -21.22
C THR A 17 -3.52 14.23 -20.27
N LEU A 18 -2.42 13.65 -20.75
CA LEU A 18 -1.38 13.03 -19.92
C LEU A 18 -0.74 14.04 -18.96
N LYS A 19 -0.42 15.26 -19.39
CA LYS A 19 0.05 16.33 -18.47
C LYS A 19 -0.98 16.75 -17.41
N LYS A 20 -2.28 16.58 -17.66
CA LYS A 20 -3.35 16.85 -16.68
C LYS A 20 -3.66 15.65 -15.79
N VAL A 21 -3.54 14.42 -16.31
CA VAL A 21 -3.68 13.17 -15.55
C VAL A 21 -2.47 12.99 -14.62
N THR A 22 -1.25 13.34 -15.06
CA THR A 22 -0.08 13.32 -14.18
C THR A 22 -0.15 14.37 -13.08
N LYS A 23 -0.75 15.55 -13.30
CA LYS A 23 -0.98 16.52 -12.22
C LYS A 23 -2.15 16.19 -11.27
N LYS A 24 -3.08 15.30 -11.64
CA LYS A 24 -4.28 14.97 -10.84
C LYS A 24 -4.26 13.58 -10.20
N VAL A 25 -3.35 12.70 -10.60
CA VAL A 25 -3.10 11.38 -9.97
C VAL A 25 -1.83 11.40 -9.08
N LEU A 26 -1.10 12.52 -9.05
CA LEU A 26 0.00 12.80 -8.11
C LEU A 26 -0.45 13.61 -6.87
N THR A 27 -1.69 13.38 -6.41
CA THR A 27 -2.18 13.75 -5.08
C THR A 27 -3.04 12.58 -4.60
N LYS A 28 -2.46 11.48 -4.11
CA LYS A 28 -1.89 11.36 -2.77
C LYS A 28 -0.59 10.53 -2.79
N LYS A 29 0.53 11.24 -2.65
CA LYS A 29 1.79 10.85 -2.01
C LYS A 29 1.98 9.36 -1.64
N GLN A 30 2.90 8.68 -2.32
CA GLN A 30 3.86 7.80 -1.64
C GLN A 30 4.46 8.56 -0.42
N PRO A 31 4.81 7.82 0.65
CA PRO A 31 4.40 8.05 2.04
C PRO A 31 4.75 9.43 2.61
N PRO A 32 3.98 9.95 3.59
CA PRO A 32 4.42 11.10 4.37
C PRO A 32 5.76 10.78 5.03
N LYS A 33 6.82 11.40 4.51
CA LYS A 33 8.11 11.61 5.18
C LYS A 33 7.87 12.44 6.45
N THR A 34 7.52 11.77 7.54
CA THR A 34 7.70 12.15 8.95
C THR A 34 6.82 11.24 9.79
N VAL A 35 7.41 10.24 10.44
CA VAL A 35 6.84 9.76 11.70
C VAL A 35 7.89 10.04 12.76
N LYS A 36 7.60 11.07 13.55
CA LYS A 36 8.33 11.41 14.77
C LYS A 36 8.56 10.11 15.56
N LYS A 37 9.83 9.83 15.84
CA LYS A 37 10.28 8.79 16.76
C LYS A 37 9.70 9.11 18.15
N ILE A 38 8.55 8.53 18.48
CA ILE A 38 7.97 8.58 19.81
C ILE A 38 8.01 7.16 20.33
N SER A 39 8.95 6.95 21.24
CA SER A 39 9.22 5.73 21.99
C SER A 39 8.00 5.29 22.80
N LYS A 40 7.18 4.41 22.22
CA LYS A 40 6.18 3.60 22.92
C LYS A 40 6.13 2.23 22.26
N LYS A 41 6.16 1.17 23.07
CA LYS A 41 6.06 -0.23 22.63
C LYS A 41 4.87 -0.39 21.69
N ILE A 42 5.09 -1.02 20.54
CA ILE A 42 4.08 -1.21 19.51
C ILE A 42 3.34 -2.51 19.81
N GLU A 43 2.02 -2.42 19.94
CA GLU A 43 1.10 -3.53 20.15
C GLU A 43 0.17 -3.60 18.94
N ILE A 44 0.12 -4.76 18.28
CA ILE A 44 -0.70 -4.98 17.09
C ILE A 44 -1.81 -5.98 17.42
N LYS A 45 -3.04 -5.64 17.05
CA LYS A 45 -4.20 -6.50 17.28
C LYS A 45 -4.68 -7.16 15.98
N PRO A 46 -5.23 -8.38 16.04
CA PRO A 46 -5.70 -9.13 14.87
C PRO A 46 -6.86 -8.45 14.10
N ASP A 47 -7.68 -7.69 14.81
CA ASP A 47 -8.84 -6.96 14.28
C ASP A 47 -8.46 -5.68 13.52
N MET A 48 -7.18 -5.29 13.54
CA MET A 48 -6.71 -4.10 12.83
C MET A 48 -6.76 -4.31 11.32
N ILE A 49 -7.11 -3.25 10.59
CA ILE A 49 -7.10 -3.23 9.14
C ILE A 49 -5.66 -3.21 8.62
N ILE A 50 -5.35 -4.10 7.66
CA ILE A 50 -4.01 -4.27 7.08
C ILE A 50 -3.47 -2.96 6.50
N SER A 51 -4.30 -2.24 5.72
CA SER A 51 -3.90 -0.96 5.11
C SER A 51 -3.48 0.08 6.15
N LYS A 52 -4.24 0.23 7.25
CA LYS A 52 -3.92 1.17 8.33
C LYS A 52 -2.62 0.79 9.05
N VAL A 53 -2.36 -0.50 9.21
CA VAL A 53 -1.15 -1.01 9.86
C VAL A 53 0.06 -0.69 8.98
N ILE A 54 -0.03 -0.95 7.67
CA ILE A 54 1.05 -0.68 6.71
C ILE A 54 1.30 0.82 6.50
N GLU A 55 0.23 1.63 6.49
CA GLU A 55 0.35 3.09 6.42
C GLU A 55 1.08 3.66 7.63
N LYS A 56 0.85 3.07 8.82
CA LYS A 56 1.48 3.50 10.07
C LYS A 56 2.89 2.93 10.24
N TYR A 57 3.10 1.70 9.78
CA TYR A 57 4.31 0.92 9.92
C TYR A 57 4.73 0.35 8.56
N PRO A 58 5.40 1.13 7.70
CA PRO A 58 5.84 0.64 6.40
C PRO A 58 6.82 -0.55 6.49
N GLU A 59 7.52 -0.71 7.60
CA GLU A 59 8.36 -1.87 7.91
C GLU A 59 7.57 -3.17 8.05
N ALA A 60 6.29 -3.12 8.44
CA ALA A 60 5.39 -4.27 8.54
C ALA A 60 5.26 -5.01 7.21
N ILE A 61 5.35 -4.28 6.09
CA ILE A 61 5.26 -4.80 4.72
C ILE A 61 6.21 -5.99 4.54
N ARG A 62 7.43 -5.90 5.08
CA ARG A 62 8.44 -6.96 4.96
C ARG A 62 7.95 -8.28 5.55
N VAL A 63 7.31 -8.22 6.73
CA VAL A 63 6.78 -9.41 7.41
C VAL A 63 5.67 -10.04 6.56
N PHE A 64 4.76 -9.24 6.00
CA PHE A 64 3.74 -9.78 5.09
C PHE A 64 4.35 -10.46 3.87
N TYR A 65 5.43 -9.92 3.29
CA TYR A 65 6.15 -10.55 2.18
C TYR A 65 6.84 -11.86 2.59
N ASP A 66 7.48 -11.92 3.76
CA ASP A 66 8.15 -13.12 4.27
C ASP A 66 7.15 -14.27 4.48
N TYR A 67 5.90 -13.94 4.80
CA TYR A 67 4.77 -14.86 4.91
C TYR A 67 4.05 -15.14 3.57
N GLY A 68 4.55 -14.62 2.45
CA GLY A 68 4.00 -14.87 1.10
C GLY A 68 2.77 -14.03 0.74
N ILE A 69 2.45 -13.00 1.55
CA ILE A 69 1.28 -12.14 1.35
C ILE A 69 1.72 -10.89 0.60
N THR A 70 1.88 -11.03 -0.71
CA THR A 70 2.37 -9.96 -1.59
C THR A 70 1.30 -8.91 -1.92
N CYS A 71 0.02 -9.26 -1.75
CA CYS A 71 -1.11 -8.43 -2.18
C CYS A 71 -1.58 -7.42 -1.12
N VAL A 72 -0.86 -7.22 -0.02
CA VAL A 72 -1.26 -6.32 1.07
C VAL A 72 -1.43 -4.84 0.68
N GLY A 73 -0.88 -4.43 -0.46
CA GLY A 73 -1.09 -3.10 -1.06
C GLY A 73 -2.20 -3.04 -2.12
N CYS A 74 -2.90 -4.15 -2.37
CA CYS A 74 -4.00 -4.21 -3.34
C CYS A 74 -5.25 -3.56 -2.75
N PHE A 75 -6.06 -2.89 -3.59
CA PHE A 75 -7.30 -2.25 -3.16
C PHE A 75 -8.28 -3.23 -2.50
N LEU A 76 -8.28 -4.50 -2.94
CA LEU A 76 -9.13 -5.55 -2.37
C LEU A 76 -8.70 -5.93 -0.95
N ALA A 77 -7.39 -6.02 -0.69
CA ALA A 77 -6.85 -6.32 0.63
C ALA A 77 -6.85 -5.12 1.59
N SER A 78 -7.12 -3.91 1.07
CA SER A 78 -7.04 -2.67 1.84
C SER A 78 -8.13 -2.54 2.91
N SER A 79 -9.21 -3.32 2.79
CA SER A 79 -10.34 -3.31 3.73
C SER A 79 -10.42 -4.57 4.60
N GLU A 80 -9.44 -5.48 4.49
CA GLU A 80 -9.39 -6.71 5.28
C GLU A 80 -8.70 -6.48 6.64
N THR A 81 -9.15 -7.22 7.65
CA THR A 81 -8.42 -7.30 8.92
C THR A 81 -7.17 -8.17 8.76
N ILE A 82 -6.18 -8.00 9.65
CA ILE A 82 -5.01 -8.89 9.69
C ILE A 82 -5.49 -10.33 9.85
N GLU A 83 -6.38 -10.59 10.81
CA GLU A 83 -6.90 -11.94 11.04
C GLU A 83 -7.48 -12.58 9.78
N GLN A 84 -8.32 -11.86 9.04
CA GLN A 84 -8.94 -12.36 7.81
C GLN A 84 -7.89 -12.61 6.72
N GLY A 85 -7.01 -11.65 6.47
CA GLY A 85 -5.97 -11.77 5.45
C GLY A 85 -4.95 -12.87 5.75
N ILE A 86 -4.55 -13.04 7.01
CA ILE A 86 -3.63 -14.10 7.41
C ILE A 86 -4.32 -15.47 7.40
N SER A 87 -5.54 -15.57 7.93
CA SER A 87 -6.29 -16.83 8.02
C SER A 87 -6.71 -17.36 6.65
N ALA A 88 -7.04 -16.49 5.69
CA ALA A 88 -7.36 -16.88 4.32
C ALA A 88 -6.19 -17.60 3.61
N HIS A 89 -4.97 -17.40 4.09
CA HIS A 89 -3.75 -18.04 3.59
C HIS A 89 -3.31 -19.25 4.44
N GLY A 90 -4.10 -19.65 5.45
CA GLY A 90 -3.81 -20.81 6.30
C GLY A 90 -2.63 -20.61 7.25
N ILE A 91 -2.29 -19.36 7.55
CA ILE A 91 -1.19 -19.00 8.46
C ILE A 91 -1.75 -18.79 9.86
N ASP A 92 -1.00 -19.18 10.90
CA ASP A 92 -1.37 -18.89 12.28
C ASP A 92 -1.24 -17.38 12.58
N VAL A 93 -2.39 -16.75 12.81
CA VAL A 93 -2.53 -15.32 13.12
C VAL A 93 -1.71 -14.93 14.35
N LYS A 94 -1.65 -15.78 15.39
CA LYS A 94 -0.92 -15.47 16.62
C LYS A 94 0.59 -15.43 16.36
N LYS A 95 1.08 -16.38 15.57
CA LYS A 95 2.49 -16.44 15.18
C LYS A 95 2.87 -15.23 14.33
N PHE A 96 2.04 -14.90 13.35
CA PHE A 96 2.24 -13.73 12.50
C PHE A 96 2.30 -12.42 13.32
N ILE A 97 1.36 -12.20 14.24
CA ILE A 97 1.35 -11.01 15.10
C ILE A 97 2.61 -10.94 15.96
N SER A 98 3.02 -12.05 16.56
CA SER A 98 4.24 -12.08 17.38
C SER A 98 5.48 -11.70 16.57
N ASP A 99 5.61 -12.20 15.36
CA ASP A 99 6.76 -11.87 14.50
C ASP A 99 6.69 -10.43 13.97
N LEU A 100 5.48 -9.94 13.67
CA LEU A 100 5.26 -8.56 13.32
C LEU A 100 5.66 -7.61 14.47
N GLU A 101 5.19 -7.86 15.68
CA GLU A 101 5.56 -7.06 16.86
C GLU A 101 7.06 -7.11 17.14
N LYS A 102 7.72 -8.25 16.93
CA LYS A 102 9.17 -8.36 17.05
C LYS A 102 9.88 -7.45 16.05
N GLU A 103 9.48 -7.47 14.78
CA GLU A 103 10.10 -6.60 13.76
C GLU A 103 9.86 -5.11 14.04
N LEU A 104 8.67 -4.74 14.51
CA LEU A 104 8.34 -3.34 14.82
C LEU A 104 9.04 -2.80 16.07
N ASN A 105 9.36 -3.67 17.04
CA ASN A 105 10.00 -3.28 18.31
C ASN A 105 11.52 -3.51 18.34
N LYS A 106 12.17 -3.77 17.20
CA LYS A 106 13.64 -3.81 17.07
C LYS A 106 14.25 -2.41 17.14
#